data_AF-A0A7S3SLC6-F1
#
_entry.id   AF-A0A7S3SLC6-F1
#
_cell.length_a   1.000
_cell.length_b   1.000
_cell.length_c   1.000
_cell.angle_alpha   90.00
_cell.angle_beta   90.00
_cell.angle_gamma   90.00
#
_symmetry.space_group_name_H-M   'P 1'
#
loop_
_entity.id
_entity.type
_entity.pdbx_description
1 polymer ?
#
loop_
_entity_poly.entity_id
_entity_poly.type
_entity_poly.pdbx_seq_one_letter_code
_entity_poly.pdbx_strand_id
1 'polypeptide(L)'
;CMAIGFAVFLGHCVLIPVDGCSINPTRSFGPALVSYMVYGKTDAFDGMWLFFAGPLAGATLAACSYQALVKISGMSKMASAALAEYIAMTLFVVIGVGSAEGIAGEDGMAWVLQVALAFGLAITALAYAIGAYSGGHINSAVTIGMVLTGHCSWQQGLANFAAQMLGSVTGSLMLLGIFPEAMDKTGGLGTNSISEGFSWGNAFTGELIMTFLLVFVVLQTAVNPNSEGNRSLACMAIGFA
;
A
#
# COMPACT_ATOMS: atom_id res chain seq x y z
N CYS A 1 1.83 5.49 -17.30
CA CYS A 1 3.11 4.76 -17.17
C CYS A 1 3.70 4.81 -15.75
N MET A 2 3.69 5.96 -15.05
CA MET A 2 4.28 6.10 -13.71
C MET A 2 3.71 5.14 -12.63
N ALA A 3 2.38 4.98 -12.57
CA ALA A 3 1.73 4.09 -11.59
C ALA A 3 2.15 2.61 -11.73
N ILE A 4 2.47 2.16 -12.95
CA ILE A 4 2.97 0.79 -13.19
C ILE A 4 4.37 0.64 -12.58
N GLY A 5 5.23 1.65 -12.76
CA GLY A 5 6.57 1.65 -12.16
C GLY A 5 6.53 1.62 -10.62
N PHE A 6 5.62 2.40 -10.01
CA PHE A 6 5.41 2.34 -8.56
C PHE A 6 4.89 0.98 -8.11
N ALA A 7 3.91 0.39 -8.79
CA ALA A 7 3.41 -0.94 -8.44
C ALA A 7 4.53 -2.00 -8.47
N VAL A 8 5.42 -1.95 -9.48
CA VAL A 8 6.58 -2.84 -9.56
C VAL A 8 7.56 -2.59 -8.41
N PHE A 9 7.91 -1.34 -8.13
CA PHE A 9 8.80 -0.97 -7.02
C PHE A 9 8.26 -1.48 -5.67
N LEU A 10 6.98 -1.29 -5.42
CA LEU A 10 6.31 -1.70 -4.18
C LEU A 10 6.30 -3.22 -4.02
N GLY A 11 6.01 -3.96 -5.10
CA GLY A 11 6.13 -5.42 -5.08
C GLY A 11 7.54 -5.89 -4.70
N HIS A 12 8.57 -5.22 -5.21
CA HIS A 12 9.97 -5.54 -4.89
C HIS A 12 10.30 -5.22 -3.42
N CYS A 13 9.77 -4.13 -2.86
CA CYS A 13 10.00 -3.78 -1.45
C CYS A 13 9.50 -4.85 -0.47
N VAL A 14 8.47 -5.60 -0.84
CA VAL A 14 7.90 -6.67 -0.02
C VAL A 14 8.49 -8.03 -0.36
N LEU A 15 8.58 -8.38 -1.65
CA LEU A 15 8.83 -9.76 -2.08
C LEU A 15 10.29 -10.06 -2.38
N ILE A 16 11.19 -9.07 -2.52
CA ILE A 16 12.62 -9.37 -2.69
C ILE A 16 13.15 -10.23 -1.52
N PRO A 17 12.92 -9.88 -0.25
CA PRO A 17 13.39 -10.68 0.89
C PRO A 17 12.73 -12.06 0.97
N VAL A 18 11.57 -12.24 0.33
CA VAL A 18 10.78 -13.48 0.40
C VAL A 18 11.17 -14.46 -0.72
N ASP A 19 11.11 -14.02 -1.97
CA ASP A 19 11.27 -14.89 -3.15
C ASP A 19 12.05 -14.24 -4.32
N GLY A 20 12.64 -13.06 -4.11
CA GLY A 20 13.31 -12.30 -5.16
C GLY A 20 12.38 -11.53 -6.12
N CYS A 21 11.10 -11.42 -5.76
CA CYS A 21 10.03 -10.68 -6.42
C CYS A 21 9.89 -10.95 -7.93
N SER A 22 9.17 -12.01 -8.28
CA SER A 22 8.82 -12.28 -9.68
C SER A 22 7.80 -11.28 -10.23
N ILE A 23 6.58 -11.30 -9.66
CA ILE A 23 5.36 -10.60 -10.09
C ILE A 23 5.04 -10.67 -11.60
N ASN A 24 5.74 -11.52 -12.35
CA ASN A 24 5.62 -11.64 -13.80
C ASN A 24 6.22 -12.99 -14.24
N PRO A 25 5.39 -13.93 -14.75
CA PRO A 25 5.85 -15.24 -15.16
C PRO A 25 6.97 -15.20 -16.21
N THR A 26 6.89 -14.23 -17.13
CA THR A 26 7.89 -14.07 -18.20
C THR A 26 9.24 -13.59 -17.64
N ARG A 27 9.22 -12.74 -16.61
CA ARG A 27 10.41 -12.27 -15.90
C ARG A 27 11.11 -13.41 -15.15
N SER A 28 10.37 -14.40 -14.63
CA SER A 28 10.97 -15.56 -13.95
C SER A 28 11.45 -16.65 -14.90
N PHE A 29 10.70 -16.93 -15.97
CA PHE A 29 11.01 -18.03 -16.89
C PHE A 29 12.34 -17.84 -17.63
N GLY A 30 12.59 -16.64 -18.16
CA GLY A 30 13.79 -16.35 -18.96
C GLY A 30 15.10 -16.64 -18.22
N PRO A 31 15.35 -16.01 -17.05
CA PRO A 31 16.53 -16.28 -16.24
C PRO A 31 16.68 -17.76 -15.84
N ALA A 32 15.58 -18.44 -15.51
CA ALA A 32 15.63 -19.85 -15.16
C ALA A 32 16.09 -20.73 -16.34
N LEU A 33 15.52 -20.51 -17.52
CA LEU A 33 15.89 -21.25 -18.73
C LEU A 33 17.36 -21.04 -19.10
N VAL A 34 17.81 -19.78 -19.13
CA VAL A 34 19.21 -19.45 -19.45
C VAL A 34 20.16 -19.99 -18.39
N SER A 35 19.80 -19.92 -17.10
CA SER A 35 20.62 -20.46 -16.02
C SER A 35 20.75 -21.99 -16.10
N TYR A 36 19.67 -22.69 -16.48
CA TYR A 36 19.71 -24.13 -16.72
C TYR A 36 20.63 -24.48 -17.90
N MET A 37 20.50 -23.77 -19.02
CA MET A 37 21.26 -24.05 -20.25
C MET A 37 22.75 -23.69 -20.16
N VAL A 38 23.07 -22.53 -19.57
CA VAL A 38 24.43 -21.97 -19.58
C VAL A 38 25.22 -22.39 -18.34
N TYR A 39 24.58 -22.38 -17.17
CA TYR A 39 25.25 -22.67 -15.90
C TYR A 39 24.96 -24.08 -15.37
N GLY A 40 24.15 -24.88 -16.07
CA GLY A 40 23.78 -26.22 -15.63
C GLY A 40 22.95 -26.24 -14.34
N LYS A 41 22.28 -25.13 -14.01
CA LYS A 41 21.52 -24.98 -12.76
C LYS A 41 20.19 -25.74 -12.84
N THR A 42 20.16 -26.97 -12.32
CA THR A 42 19.01 -27.88 -12.42
C THR A 42 17.83 -27.48 -11.53
N ASP A 43 18.09 -26.82 -10.41
CA ASP A 43 17.09 -26.29 -9.46
C ASP A 43 16.43 -24.99 -9.95
N ALA A 44 16.81 -24.45 -11.11
CA ALA A 44 16.28 -23.19 -11.63
C ALA A 44 14.76 -23.22 -11.91
N PHE A 45 14.17 -24.40 -12.07
CA PHE A 45 12.73 -24.59 -12.26
C PHE A 45 11.99 -25.01 -10.99
N ASP A 46 12.71 -25.21 -9.87
CA ASP A 46 12.09 -25.57 -8.59
C ASP A 46 11.17 -24.44 -8.14
N GLY A 47 9.92 -24.79 -7.80
CA GLY A 47 8.91 -23.81 -7.40
C GLY A 47 8.42 -22.87 -8.52
N MET A 48 8.82 -23.07 -9.79
CA MET A 48 8.46 -22.17 -10.90
C MET A 48 6.94 -21.94 -11.04
N TRP A 49 6.12 -22.93 -10.66
CA TRP A 49 4.66 -22.80 -10.68
C TRP A 49 4.16 -21.63 -9.83
N LEU A 50 4.86 -21.26 -8.74
CA LEU A 50 4.52 -20.12 -7.87
C LEU A 50 4.51 -18.81 -8.68
N PHE A 51 5.53 -18.64 -9.52
CA PHE A 51 5.74 -17.45 -10.35
C PHE A 51 4.80 -17.40 -11.57
N PHE A 52 4.01 -18.44 -11.81
CA PHE A 52 2.91 -18.44 -12.77
C PHE A 52 1.56 -18.32 -12.06
N ALA A 53 1.26 -19.26 -11.17
CA ALA A 53 -0.01 -19.33 -10.46
C ALA A 53 -0.29 -18.07 -9.62
N GLY A 54 0.70 -17.59 -8.87
CA GLY A 54 0.58 -16.39 -8.03
C GLY A 54 0.22 -15.15 -8.84
N PRO A 55 1.05 -14.71 -9.81
CA PRO A 55 0.75 -13.54 -10.64
C PRO A 55 -0.55 -13.66 -11.44
N LEU A 56 -0.88 -14.85 -11.97
CA LEU A 56 -2.13 -15.05 -12.72
C LEU A 56 -3.37 -15.00 -11.83
N ALA A 57 -3.30 -15.56 -10.61
CA ALA A 57 -4.35 -15.44 -9.61
C ALA A 57 -4.53 -13.97 -9.18
N GLY A 58 -3.42 -13.27 -8.90
CA GLY A 58 -3.44 -11.84 -8.58
C GLY A 58 -4.05 -10.98 -9.69
N ALA A 59 -3.68 -11.24 -10.96
CA ALA A 59 -4.26 -10.55 -12.12
C ALA A 59 -5.77 -10.81 -12.25
N THR A 60 -6.21 -12.05 -11.99
CA THR A 60 -7.64 -12.41 -12.00
C THR A 60 -8.40 -11.67 -10.90
N LEU A 61 -7.87 -11.66 -9.68
CA LEU A 61 -8.47 -10.93 -8.55
C LEU A 61 -8.56 -9.42 -8.86
N ALA A 62 -7.50 -8.82 -9.40
CA ALA A 62 -7.50 -7.41 -9.78
C ALA A 62 -8.56 -7.11 -10.86
N ALA A 63 -8.71 -7.97 -11.86
CA ALA A 63 -9.74 -7.82 -12.89
C ALA A 63 -11.15 -7.93 -12.31
N CYS A 64 -11.40 -8.90 -11.41
CA CYS A 64 -12.67 -9.04 -10.72
C CYS A 64 -12.99 -7.82 -9.84
N SER A 65 -12.02 -7.33 -9.07
CA SER A 65 -12.16 -6.13 -8.25
C SER A 65 -12.46 -4.90 -9.08
N TYR A 66 -11.79 -4.71 -10.22
CA TYR A 66 -12.07 -3.63 -11.16
C TYR A 66 -13.53 -3.68 -11.66
N GLN A 67 -13.98 -4.85 -12.14
CA GLN A 67 -15.35 -5.03 -12.61
C GLN A 67 -16.38 -4.76 -11.51
N ALA A 68 -16.10 -5.21 -10.28
CA ALA A 68 -16.95 -4.96 -9.13
C ALA A 68 -17.03 -3.46 -8.81
N LEU A 69 -15.90 -2.75 -8.75
CA LEU A 69 -15.85 -1.31 -8.48
C LEU A 69 -16.62 -0.50 -9.53
N VAL A 70 -16.40 -0.77 -10.82
CA VAL A 70 -17.10 -0.10 -11.93
C VAL A 70 -18.60 -0.39 -11.90
N LYS A 71 -19.00 -1.64 -11.65
CA LYS A 71 -20.41 -2.00 -11.58
C LYS A 71 -21.10 -1.35 -10.38
N ILE A 72 -20.50 -1.42 -9.20
CA ILE A 72 -21.06 -0.87 -7.97
C ILE A 72 -21.09 0.67 -8.05
N SER A 73 -20.12 1.32 -8.69
CA SER A 73 -20.14 2.79 -8.84
C SER A 73 -21.36 3.29 -9.62
N GLY A 74 -21.84 2.49 -10.60
CA GLY A 74 -23.09 2.75 -11.32
C GLY A 74 -24.35 2.55 -10.48
N MET A 75 -24.27 1.82 -9.36
CA MET A 75 -25.41 1.50 -8.48
C MET A 75 -25.44 2.35 -7.20
N SER A 76 -24.29 2.52 -6.55
CA SER A 76 -24.12 3.25 -5.29
C SER A 76 -22.70 3.80 -5.18
N LYS A 77 -22.56 5.12 -5.22
CA LYS A 77 -21.28 5.81 -5.02
C LYS A 77 -20.67 5.50 -3.67
N MET A 78 -21.48 5.46 -2.61
CA MET A 78 -21.00 5.19 -1.25
C MET A 78 -20.48 3.76 -1.10
N ALA A 79 -21.17 2.77 -1.67
CA ALA A 79 -20.70 1.38 -1.61
C ALA A 79 -19.42 1.17 -2.43
N SER A 80 -19.32 1.84 -3.58
CA SER A 80 -18.11 1.83 -4.40
C SER A 80 -16.94 2.49 -3.69
N ALA A 81 -17.17 3.63 -3.04
CA ALA A 81 -16.17 4.32 -2.23
C ALA A 81 -15.65 3.43 -1.09
N ALA A 82 -16.55 2.82 -0.31
CA ALA A 82 -16.18 1.92 0.77
C ALA A 82 -15.39 0.70 0.27
N LEU A 83 -15.82 0.06 -0.83
CA LEU A 83 -15.08 -1.07 -1.41
C LEU A 83 -13.69 -0.65 -1.90
N ALA A 84 -13.57 0.54 -2.50
CA ALA A 84 -12.31 1.06 -2.99
C ALA A 84 -11.33 1.33 -1.83
N GLU A 85 -11.80 1.98 -0.77
CA GLU A 85 -11.03 2.22 0.46
C GLU A 85 -10.61 0.92 1.13
N TYR A 86 -11.49 -0.09 1.18
CA TYR A 86 -11.16 -1.41 1.72
C TYR A 86 -10.02 -2.08 0.95
N ILE A 87 -10.12 -2.15 -0.38
CA ILE A 87 -9.10 -2.77 -1.24
C ILE A 87 -7.78 -2.01 -1.11
N ALA A 88 -7.82 -0.69 -1.20
CA ALA A 88 -6.62 0.14 -1.12
C ALA A 88 -5.96 0.04 0.26
N MET A 89 -6.73 0.06 1.35
CA MET A 89 -6.18 -0.07 2.70
C MET A 89 -5.60 -1.46 2.94
N THR A 90 -6.22 -2.52 2.40
CA THR A 90 -5.66 -3.89 2.44
C THR A 90 -4.29 -3.92 1.77
N LEU A 91 -4.18 -3.38 0.54
CA LEU A 91 -2.91 -3.33 -0.19
C LEU A 91 -1.89 -2.41 0.49
N PHE A 92 -2.33 -1.29 1.07
CA PHE A 92 -1.47 -0.34 1.75
C PHE A 92 -0.80 -0.98 2.97
N VAL A 93 -1.52 -1.79 3.77
CA VAL A 93 -0.91 -2.57 4.87
C VAL A 93 0.05 -3.61 4.32
N VAL A 94 -0.37 -4.42 3.34
CA VAL A 94 0.51 -5.47 2.77
C VAL A 94 1.82 -4.88 2.23
N ILE A 95 1.76 -3.70 1.61
CA ILE A 95 2.93 -3.04 1.03
C ILE A 95 3.78 -2.37 2.12
N GLY A 96 3.19 -1.46 2.91
CA GLY A 96 3.94 -0.68 3.89
C GLY A 96 4.47 -1.56 5.02
N VAL A 97 3.58 -2.27 5.69
CA VAL A 97 3.95 -3.14 6.82
C VAL A 97 4.77 -4.34 6.33
N GLY A 98 4.38 -4.98 5.23
CA GLY A 98 5.17 -6.09 4.66
C GLY A 98 6.58 -5.69 4.24
N SER A 99 6.77 -4.45 3.78
CA SER A 99 8.13 -3.94 3.52
C SER A 99 8.96 -3.83 4.80
N ALA A 100 8.35 -3.52 5.94
CA ALA A 100 9.04 -3.48 7.23
C ALA A 100 9.31 -4.90 7.76
N GLU A 101 8.35 -5.82 7.69
CA GLU A 101 8.51 -7.22 8.11
C GLU A 101 9.69 -7.91 7.42
N GLY A 102 9.98 -7.55 6.16
CA GLY A 102 11.10 -8.15 5.43
C GLY A 102 12.49 -7.67 5.86
N ILE A 103 12.65 -6.43 6.36
CA ILE A 103 13.97 -5.79 6.49
C ILE A 103 14.17 -4.88 7.71
N ALA A 104 13.20 -4.77 8.63
CA ALA A 104 13.34 -3.90 9.80
C ALA A 104 14.58 -4.27 10.64
N GLY A 105 15.32 -3.25 11.09
CA GLY A 105 16.51 -3.47 11.90
C GLY A 105 17.71 -4.08 11.17
N GLU A 106 17.71 -4.14 9.83
CA GLU A 106 18.94 -4.41 9.07
C GLU A 106 20.02 -3.35 9.32
N ASP A 107 21.28 -3.72 9.17
CA ASP A 107 22.41 -2.84 9.48
C ASP A 107 22.39 -1.54 8.66
N GLY A 108 22.41 -0.41 9.37
CA GLY A 108 22.39 0.94 8.78
C GLY A 108 20.98 1.54 8.65
N MET A 109 20.88 2.66 7.92
CA MET A 109 19.63 3.44 7.82
C MET A 109 18.87 3.21 6.50
N ALA A 110 19.38 2.32 5.63
CA ALA A 110 18.78 2.06 4.33
C ALA A 110 17.37 1.49 4.44
N TRP A 111 17.12 0.62 5.44
CA TRP A 111 15.82 0.01 5.65
C TRP A 111 14.75 1.04 6.01
N VAL A 112 15.09 2.05 6.83
CA VAL A 112 14.17 3.14 7.20
C VAL A 112 13.74 3.90 5.94
N LEU A 113 14.69 4.20 5.05
CA LEU A 113 14.39 4.89 3.79
C LEU A 113 13.54 4.02 2.86
N GLN A 114 13.84 2.72 2.72
CA GLN A 114 13.04 1.82 1.89
C GLN A 114 11.61 1.73 2.40
N VAL A 115 11.41 1.55 3.71
CA VAL A 115 10.07 1.47 4.32
C VAL A 115 9.33 2.79 4.13
N ALA A 116 9.97 3.93 4.41
CA ALA A 116 9.36 5.25 4.20
C ALA A 116 8.94 5.47 2.74
N LEU A 117 9.80 5.11 1.77
CA LEU A 117 9.48 5.17 0.34
C LEU A 117 8.37 4.21 -0.05
N ALA A 118 8.31 3.01 0.53
CA ALA A 118 7.24 2.04 0.27
C ALA A 118 5.88 2.59 0.72
N PHE A 119 5.79 3.14 1.95
CA PHE A 119 4.57 3.80 2.42
C PHE A 119 4.16 4.98 1.53
N GLY A 120 5.10 5.86 1.21
CA GLY A 120 4.83 7.04 0.40
C GLY A 120 4.35 6.72 -1.02
N LEU A 121 5.08 5.85 -1.72
CA LEU A 121 4.74 5.42 -3.07
C LEU A 121 3.46 4.55 -3.10
N ALA A 122 3.17 3.80 -2.04
CA ALA A 122 1.92 3.06 -1.92
C ALA A 122 0.72 4.02 -1.87
N ILE A 123 0.75 5.05 -1.01
CA ILE A 123 -0.30 6.07 -1.00
C ILE A 123 -0.40 6.76 -2.36
N THR A 124 0.73 7.17 -2.96
CA THR A 124 0.69 7.79 -4.29
C THR A 124 -0.01 6.89 -5.31
N ALA A 125 0.41 5.63 -5.44
CA ALA A 125 -0.15 4.71 -6.44
C ALA A 125 -1.63 4.38 -6.17
N LEU A 126 -1.97 4.09 -4.92
CA LEU A 126 -3.32 3.67 -4.55
C LEU A 126 -4.31 4.83 -4.58
N ALA A 127 -3.91 6.03 -4.13
CA ALA A 127 -4.76 7.23 -4.22
C ALA A 127 -5.04 7.60 -5.69
N TYR A 128 -4.04 7.48 -6.59
CA TYR A 128 -4.29 7.61 -8.04
C TYR A 128 -5.27 6.56 -8.56
N ALA A 129 -5.19 5.32 -8.08
CA ALA A 129 -6.02 4.22 -8.55
C ALA A 129 -7.48 4.36 -8.10
N ILE A 130 -7.73 4.79 -6.85
CA ILE A 130 -9.07 4.78 -6.27
C ILE A 130 -9.71 6.17 -6.09
N GLY A 131 -8.97 7.24 -6.37
CA GLY A 131 -9.44 8.63 -6.17
C GLY A 131 -10.77 8.94 -6.84
N ALA A 132 -11.03 8.36 -8.03
CA ALA A 132 -12.29 8.54 -8.76
C ALA A 132 -13.52 7.90 -8.06
N TYR A 133 -13.33 6.95 -7.14
CA TYR A 133 -14.40 6.26 -6.44
C TYR A 133 -14.68 6.89 -5.07
N SER A 134 -13.64 7.12 -4.27
CA SER A 134 -13.79 7.51 -2.86
C SER A 134 -13.18 8.86 -2.49
N GLY A 135 -12.35 9.45 -3.36
CA GLY A 135 -11.41 10.51 -3.00
C GLY A 135 -10.02 9.99 -2.60
N GLY A 136 -9.84 8.66 -2.47
CA GLY A 136 -8.55 8.03 -2.20
C GLY A 136 -7.96 8.41 -0.86
N HIS A 137 -8.76 8.32 0.22
CA HIS A 137 -8.34 8.77 1.54
C HIS A 137 -7.29 7.84 2.16
N ILE A 138 -7.54 6.52 2.15
CA ILE A 138 -6.66 5.42 2.61
C ILE A 138 -6.09 5.67 4.02
N ASN A 139 -6.76 6.54 4.78
CA ASN A 139 -6.32 7.03 6.07
C ASN A 139 -7.54 7.65 6.78
N SER A 140 -7.74 7.24 8.04
CA SER A 140 -8.89 7.67 8.82
C SER A 140 -8.82 9.14 9.25
N ALA A 141 -7.63 9.67 9.53
CA ALA A 141 -7.44 11.10 9.83
C ALA A 141 -7.73 11.97 8.60
N VAL A 142 -7.29 11.53 7.41
CA VAL A 142 -7.63 12.18 6.14
C VAL A 142 -9.15 12.15 5.93
N THR A 143 -9.79 11.00 6.15
CA THR A 143 -11.25 10.88 6.06
C THR A 143 -11.98 11.86 6.98
N ILE A 144 -11.54 11.99 8.22
CA ILE A 144 -12.09 12.98 9.16
C ILE A 144 -11.88 14.40 8.64
N GLY A 145 -10.68 14.75 8.16
CA GLY A 145 -10.40 16.07 7.58
C GLY A 145 -11.31 16.40 6.39
N MET A 146 -11.58 15.44 5.53
CA MET A 146 -12.49 15.59 4.39
C MET A 146 -13.95 15.78 4.81
N VAL A 147 -14.38 15.09 5.87
CA VAL A 147 -15.73 15.29 6.44
C VAL A 147 -15.85 16.68 7.09
N LEU A 148 -14.88 17.07 7.90
CA LEU A 148 -14.89 18.36 8.62
C LEU A 148 -14.86 19.56 7.67
N THR A 149 -14.22 19.41 6.50
CA THR A 149 -14.15 20.47 5.49
C THR A 149 -15.30 20.42 4.47
N GLY A 150 -16.22 19.47 4.59
CA GLY A 150 -17.41 19.36 3.72
C GLY A 150 -17.15 18.72 2.35
N HIS A 151 -15.98 18.12 2.13
CA HIS A 151 -15.61 17.46 0.88
C HIS A 151 -15.94 15.96 0.85
N CYS A 152 -16.39 15.40 1.98
CA CYS A 152 -16.96 14.08 2.10
C CYS A 152 -18.18 14.14 3.02
N SER A 153 -19.28 13.45 2.69
CA SER A 153 -20.41 13.36 3.62
C SER A 153 -20.03 12.53 4.84
N TRP A 154 -20.61 12.81 6.00
CA TRP A 154 -20.31 12.04 7.21
C TRP A 154 -20.67 10.55 7.07
N GLN A 155 -21.71 10.22 6.28
CA GLN A 155 -22.09 8.83 6.01
C GLN A 155 -21.03 8.10 5.20
N GLN A 156 -20.54 8.74 4.12
CA GLN A 156 -19.44 8.17 3.33
C GLN A 156 -18.16 8.11 4.18
N GLY A 157 -17.88 9.12 4.99
CA GLY A 157 -16.75 9.12 5.91
C GLY A 157 -16.79 7.95 6.88
N LEU A 158 -17.94 7.67 7.48
CA LEU A 158 -18.12 6.51 8.36
C LEU A 158 -17.95 5.17 7.62
N ALA A 159 -18.50 5.06 6.40
CA ALA A 159 -18.35 3.86 5.58
C ALA A 159 -16.88 3.63 5.18
N ASN A 160 -16.18 4.69 4.77
CA ASN A 160 -14.76 4.67 4.44
C ASN A 160 -13.91 4.30 5.66
N PHE A 161 -14.19 4.89 6.83
CA PHE A 161 -13.50 4.55 8.08
C PHE A 161 -13.65 3.07 8.42
N ALA A 162 -14.88 2.53 8.40
CA ALA A 162 -15.11 1.12 8.65
C ALA A 162 -14.40 0.22 7.62
N ALA A 163 -14.46 0.59 6.34
CA ALA A 163 -13.78 -0.12 5.27
C ALA A 163 -12.25 -0.10 5.43
N GLN A 164 -11.66 1.02 5.84
CA GLN A 164 -10.23 1.14 6.13
C GLN A 164 -9.84 0.25 7.30
N MET A 165 -10.58 0.28 8.41
CA MET A 165 -10.30 -0.59 9.56
C MET A 165 -10.36 -2.08 9.17
N LEU A 166 -11.37 -2.49 8.41
CA LEU A 166 -11.48 -3.86 7.92
C LEU A 166 -10.36 -4.20 6.95
N GLY A 167 -10.01 -3.30 6.03
CA GLY A 167 -8.92 -3.50 5.07
C GLY A 167 -7.58 -3.64 5.77
N SER A 168 -7.33 -2.84 6.81
CA SER A 168 -6.14 -2.95 7.64
C SER A 168 -6.02 -4.33 8.28
N VAL A 169 -7.10 -4.83 8.87
CA VAL A 169 -7.12 -6.18 9.48
C VAL A 169 -6.89 -7.26 8.42
N THR A 170 -7.59 -7.19 7.27
CA THR A 170 -7.38 -8.13 6.17
C THR A 170 -5.93 -8.12 5.69
N GLY A 171 -5.33 -6.94 5.53
CA GLY A 171 -3.94 -6.81 5.11
C GLY A 171 -2.96 -7.46 6.10
N SER A 172 -3.13 -7.22 7.39
CA SER A 172 -2.33 -7.88 8.44
C SER A 172 -2.52 -9.40 8.45
N LEU A 173 -3.73 -9.90 8.21
CA LEU A 173 -3.97 -11.35 8.08
C LEU A 173 -3.30 -11.95 6.84
N MET A 174 -3.21 -11.20 5.73
CA MET A 174 -2.47 -11.63 4.55
C MET A 174 -0.96 -11.69 4.81
N LEU A 175 -0.42 -10.78 5.64
CA LEU A 175 0.99 -10.78 6.01
C LEU A 175 1.40 -12.03 6.77
N LEU A 176 0.54 -12.60 7.62
CA LEU A 176 0.77 -13.91 8.24
C LEU A 176 0.94 -15.05 7.23
N GLY A 177 0.39 -14.91 6.02
CA GLY A 177 0.59 -15.86 4.93
C GLY A 177 1.86 -15.62 4.11
N ILE A 178 2.46 -14.43 4.21
CA ILE A 178 3.68 -14.04 3.48
C ILE A 178 4.92 -14.22 4.36
N PHE A 179 4.85 -13.78 5.62
CA PHE A 179 5.94 -13.81 6.58
C PHE A 179 5.59 -14.75 7.74
N PRO A 180 6.30 -15.88 7.87
CA PRO A 180 6.30 -16.65 9.11
C PRO A 180 6.79 -15.77 10.27
N GLU A 181 6.28 -15.99 11.48
CA GLU A 181 6.66 -15.22 12.69
C GLU A 181 8.17 -15.13 12.90
N ALA A 182 8.90 -16.22 12.65
CA ALA A 182 10.36 -16.26 12.79
C ALA A 182 11.12 -15.40 11.75
N MET A 183 10.46 -15.01 10.67
CA MET A 183 11.00 -14.18 9.59
C MET A 183 10.51 -12.73 9.66
N ASP A 184 9.54 -12.42 10.52
CA ASP A 184 9.08 -11.05 10.75
C ASP A 184 10.16 -10.26 11.51
N LYS A 185 10.83 -9.36 10.79
CA LYS A 185 11.87 -8.48 11.32
C LYS A 185 11.35 -7.39 12.25
N THR A 186 10.05 -7.08 12.21
CA THR A 186 9.43 -6.14 13.15
C THR A 186 9.10 -6.79 14.49
N GLY A 187 8.98 -8.12 14.52
CA GLY A 187 8.68 -8.91 15.71
C GLY A 187 7.23 -8.78 16.20
N GLY A 188 6.29 -8.38 15.33
CA GLY A 188 4.91 -8.16 15.74
C GLY A 188 4.03 -7.48 14.70
N LEU A 189 4.07 -7.90 13.44
CA LEU A 189 3.21 -7.39 12.37
C LEU A 189 3.27 -5.85 12.19
N GLY A 190 4.46 -5.28 12.37
CA GLY A 190 4.70 -3.84 12.31
C GLY A 190 3.90 -3.02 13.34
N THR A 191 3.56 -3.60 14.49
CA THR A 191 2.88 -2.87 15.56
C THR A 191 3.75 -1.73 16.10
N ASN A 192 3.12 -0.57 16.31
CA ASN A 192 3.81 0.60 16.83
C ASN A 192 4.04 0.48 18.33
N SER A 193 5.22 0.90 18.79
CA SER A 193 5.58 1.00 20.20
C SER A 193 6.42 2.26 20.45
N ILE A 194 6.47 2.73 21.70
CA ILE A 194 7.30 3.86 22.08
C ILE A 194 8.73 3.37 22.26
N SER A 195 9.65 3.93 21.47
CA SER A 195 11.08 3.61 21.55
C SER A 195 11.68 4.01 22.90
N GLU A 196 12.73 3.29 23.31
CA GLU A 196 13.45 3.57 24.55
C GLU A 196 13.93 5.03 24.61
N GLY A 197 13.73 5.68 25.77
CA GLY A 197 14.09 7.08 25.99
C GLY A 197 13.01 8.11 25.62
N PHE A 198 11.91 7.71 24.97
CA PHE A 198 10.78 8.60 24.65
C PHE A 198 9.61 8.43 25.60
N SER A 199 8.85 9.51 25.83
CA SER A 199 7.61 9.50 26.60
C SER A 199 6.37 9.46 25.70
N TRP A 200 5.22 9.11 26.29
CA TRP A 200 3.90 9.25 25.64
C TRP A 200 3.64 10.67 25.13
N GLY A 201 4.11 11.69 25.84
CA GLY A 201 3.99 13.09 25.42
C GLY A 201 4.80 13.37 24.15
N ASN A 202 6.03 12.84 24.05
CA ASN A 202 6.85 12.98 22.85
C ASN A 202 6.20 12.31 21.64
N ALA A 203 5.75 11.06 21.80
CA ALA A 203 5.07 10.31 20.75
C ALA A 203 3.79 11.04 20.29
N PHE A 204 2.95 11.47 21.22
CA PHE A 204 1.74 12.22 20.91
C PHE A 204 2.01 13.51 20.13
N THR A 205 3.01 14.30 20.53
CA THR A 205 3.39 15.52 19.80
C THR A 205 3.87 15.19 18.38
N GLY A 206 4.66 14.13 18.20
CA GLY A 206 5.09 13.66 16.88
C GLY A 206 3.92 13.28 16.00
N GLU A 207 3.05 12.38 16.47
CA GLU A 207 1.85 11.92 15.76
C GLU A 207 0.92 13.07 15.36
N LEU A 208 0.72 14.03 16.26
CA LEU A 208 -0.10 15.22 16.00
C LEU A 208 0.47 16.07 14.86
N ILE A 209 1.77 16.39 14.89
CA ILE A 209 2.41 17.27 13.91
C ILE A 209 2.50 16.57 12.54
N MET A 210 2.88 15.29 12.51
CA MET A 210 3.00 14.55 11.25
C MET A 210 1.63 14.28 10.62
N THR A 211 0.61 13.97 11.42
CA THR A 211 -0.77 13.87 10.90
C THR A 211 -1.28 15.21 10.40
N PHE A 212 -0.97 16.32 11.09
CA PHE A 212 -1.29 17.66 10.61
C PHE A 212 -0.64 17.92 9.25
N LEU A 213 0.64 17.61 9.07
CA LEU A 213 1.33 17.75 7.78
C LEU A 213 0.60 16.98 6.68
N LEU A 214 0.31 15.70 6.90
CA LEU A 214 -0.39 14.85 5.94
C LEU A 214 -1.75 15.44 5.54
N VAL A 215 -2.62 15.71 6.52
CA VAL A 215 -3.98 16.21 6.25
C VAL A 215 -3.93 17.61 5.64
N PHE A 216 -3.00 18.46 6.08
CA PHE A 216 -2.78 19.78 5.48
C PHE A 216 -2.38 19.67 4.02
N VAL A 217 -1.42 18.80 3.66
CA VAL A 217 -1.02 18.58 2.27
C VAL A 217 -2.18 18.04 1.44
N VAL A 218 -2.98 17.09 1.95
CA VAL A 218 -4.19 16.61 1.26
C VAL A 218 -5.13 17.78 0.95
N LEU A 219 -5.47 18.58 1.96
CA LEU A 219 -6.39 19.70 1.78
C LEU A 219 -5.83 20.77 0.84
N GLN A 220 -4.53 21.08 0.91
CA GLN A 220 -3.92 22.12 0.08
C GLN A 220 -3.64 21.68 -1.35
N THR A 221 -3.48 20.38 -1.62
CA THR A 221 -3.12 19.89 -2.95
C THR A 221 -4.30 19.27 -3.70
N ALA A 222 -5.09 18.43 -3.04
CA ALA A 222 -6.21 17.73 -3.66
C ALA A 222 -7.49 18.56 -3.66
N VAL A 223 -7.71 19.39 -2.63
CA VAL A 223 -9.00 20.04 -2.39
C VAL A 223 -9.01 21.53 -2.71
N ASN A 224 -8.01 22.28 -2.26
CA ASN A 224 -7.97 23.75 -2.38
C ASN A 224 -8.28 24.21 -3.82
N PRO A 225 -9.30 25.07 -4.04
CA PRO A 225 -9.61 25.59 -5.37
C PRO A 225 -8.42 26.30 -6.03
N ASN A 226 -7.54 26.93 -5.23
CA ASN A 226 -6.36 27.64 -5.74
C ASN A 226 -5.24 26.70 -6.22
N SER A 227 -5.33 25.39 -5.95
CA SER A 227 -4.33 24.39 -6.38
C SER A 227 -4.77 23.58 -7.60
N GLU A 228 -5.86 23.96 -8.27
CA GLU A 228 -6.45 23.18 -9.37
C GLU A 228 -5.44 22.81 -10.46
N GLY A 229 -4.57 23.74 -10.86
CA GLY A 229 -3.51 23.49 -11.85
C GLY A 229 -2.48 22.44 -11.45
N ASN A 230 -2.34 22.16 -10.15
CA ASN A 230 -1.40 21.18 -9.60
C ASN A 230 -2.10 19.91 -9.09
N ARG A 231 -3.44 19.80 -9.19
CA ARG A 231 -4.21 18.68 -8.62
C ARG A 231 -3.81 17.32 -9.22
N SER A 232 -3.31 17.31 -10.46
CA SER A 232 -2.75 16.11 -11.10
C SER A 232 -1.53 15.53 -10.38
N LEU A 233 -0.81 16.34 -9.59
CA LEU A 233 0.35 15.95 -8.77
C LEU A 233 -0.01 15.72 -7.30
N ALA A 234 -1.28 15.91 -6.89
CA ALA A 234 -1.68 15.84 -5.49
C ALA A 234 -1.32 14.50 -4.85
N CYS A 235 -1.59 13.36 -5.50
CA CYS A 235 -1.26 12.04 -4.96
C CYS A 235 0.26 11.84 -4.76
N MET A 236 1.09 12.46 -5.60
CA MET A 236 2.54 12.47 -5.42
C MET A 236 2.93 13.33 -4.22
N ALA A 237 2.42 14.56 -4.14
CA ALA A 237 2.68 15.44 -3.00
C ALA A 237 2.28 14.81 -1.66
N ILE A 238 1.13 14.13 -1.62
CA ILE A 238 0.63 13.42 -0.44
C ILE A 238 1.53 12.24 -0.06
N GLY A 239 2.03 11.46 -1.03
CA GLY A 239 2.91 10.34 -0.74
C GLY A 239 4.32 10.73 -0.30
N PHE A 240 4.79 11.93 -0.63
CA PHE A 240 6.10 12.45 -0.21
C PHE A 240 6.04 13.39 1.01
N ALA A 241 4.85 13.61 1.59
CA ALA A 241 4.65 14.41 2.78
C ALA A 241 4.71 13.54 4.04
#